data_AF-A0A946TPP6-F1
#
_entry.id   AF-A0A946TPP6-F1
#
_cell.length_a   1.000
_cell.length_b   1.000
_cell.length_c   1.000
_cell.angle_alpha   90.00
_cell.angle_beta   90.00
_cell.angle_gamma   90.00
#
_symmetry.space_group_name_H-M   'P 1'
#
loop_
_entity.id
_entity.type
_entity.pdbx_description
1 polymer ?
#
loop_
_entity_poly.entity_id
_entity_poly.type
_entity_poly.pdbx_seq_one_letter_code
_entity_poly.pdbx_strand_id
1 'polypeptide(L)' 'MDVLIYLIPIALFLGLIGLGAFIWSLRSGQFEDLDGAALRMLIDDKPLKKDTD' A
#
# COMPACT_ATOMS: atom_id res chain seq x y z
N MET A 1 26.94 -4.36 -27.65
CA MET A 1 25.62 -5.04 -27.57
C MET A 1 25.53 -5.96 -26.34
N ASP A 2 26.61 -6.12 -25.58
CA ASP A 2 26.73 -7.08 -24.48
C ASP A 2 25.99 -6.66 -23.20
N VAL A 3 25.83 -5.35 -22.98
CA VAL A 3 25.15 -4.85 -21.78
C VAL A 3 23.65 -5.15 -21.79
N LEU A 4 23.03 -5.17 -22.97
CA LEU A 4 21.59 -5.46 -23.11
C LEU A 4 21.25 -6.89 -22.71
N ILE A 5 22.17 -7.84 -22.91
CA ILE A 5 22.03 -9.24 -22.48
C ILE A 5 21.86 -9.35 -20.96
N TYR A 6 22.47 -8.43 -20.18
CA TYR A 6 22.31 -8.40 -18.73
C TYR A 6 21.14 -7.52 -18.30
N LEU A 7 20.96 -6.36 -18.93
CA LEU A 7 19.92 -5.40 -18.55
C LEU A 7 18.51 -5.92 -18.78
N ILE A 8 18.27 -6.67 -19.86
CA ILE A 8 16.93 -7.19 -20.18
C ILE A 8 16.45 -8.18 -19.10
N PRO A 9 17.21 -9.23 -18.73
CA PRO A 9 16.83 -10.12 -17.63
C PRO A 9 16.68 -9.41 -16.30
N ILE A 10 17.58 -8.47 -15.97
CA ILE A 10 17.53 -7.71 -14.72
C ILE A 10 16.24 -6.87 -14.67
N ALA A 11 15.91 -6.16 -15.74
CA ALA A 11 14.69 -5.34 -15.81
C ALA A 11 13.43 -6.21 -15.70
N LEU A 12 13.38 -7.36 -16.38
CA LEU A 12 12.27 -8.30 -16.26
C LEU A 12 12.14 -8.86 -14.85
N PHE A 13 13.25 -9.24 -14.22
CA PHE A 13 13.25 -9.76 -12.84
C PHE A 13 12.76 -8.70 -11.85
N LEU A 14 13.24 -7.46 -11.96
CA LEU A 14 12.77 -6.35 -11.13
C LEU A 14 11.29 -6.07 -11.37
N GLY A 15 10.81 -6.12 -12.61
CA GLY A 15 9.40 -6.00 -12.95
C GLY A 15 8.54 -7.09 -12.32
N LEU A 16 8.99 -8.35 -12.37
CA LEU A 16 8.32 -9.49 -11.74
C LEU A 16 8.30 -9.38 -10.21
N ILE A 17 9.38 -8.92 -9.59
CA ILE A 17 9.41 -8.66 -8.15
C ILE A 17 8.39 -7.59 -7.79
N GLY A 18 8.39 -6.45 -8.52
CA GLY A 18 7.44 -5.37 -8.28
C GLY A 18 6.00 -5.83 -8.43
N LEU A 19 5.69 -6.59 -9.49
CA LEU A 19 4.36 -7.15 -9.71
C LEU A 19 3.96 -8.15 -8.61
N GLY A 20 4.88 -9.04 -8.20
CA GLY A 20 4.64 -10.01 -7.13
C GLY A 20 4.37 -9.33 -5.79
N ALA A 21 5.18 -8.33 -5.44
CA ALA A 21 4.99 -7.51 -4.25
C ALA A 21 3.65 -6.75 -4.29
N PHE A 22 3.28 -6.20 -5.44
CA PHE A 22 2.00 -5.51 -5.64
C PHE A 22 0.81 -6.46 -5.44
N ILE A 23 0.82 -7.64 -6.07
CA ILE A 23 -0.24 -8.64 -5.90
C ILE A 23 -0.32 -9.13 -4.45
N TRP A 24 0.83 -9.35 -3.80
CA TRP A 24 0.87 -9.70 -2.38
C TRP A 24 0.28 -8.59 -1.50
N SER A 25 0.57 -7.32 -1.80
CA SER A 25 -0.02 -6.17 -1.11
C SER A 25 -1.54 -6.13 -1.24
N LEU A 26 -2.08 -6.43 -2.43
CA LEU A 26 -3.53 -6.50 -2.63
C LEU A 26 -4.16 -7.65 -1.84
N ARG A 27 -3.51 -8.83 -1.80
CA ARG A 27 -4.02 -10.00 -1.09
C ARG A 27 -3.88 -9.92 0.43
N SER A 28 -3.00 -9.06 0.94
CA SER A 28 -2.78 -8.90 2.38
C SER A 28 -3.83 -8.00 3.06
N GLY A 29 -4.83 -7.52 2.34
CA GLY A 29 -5.93 -6.73 2.92
C GLY A 29 -5.51 -5.34 3.43
N GLN A 30 -4.28 -4.90 3.15
CA GLN A 30 -3.77 -3.60 3.62
C GLN A 30 -4.56 -2.41 3.10
N PHE A 31 -5.28 -2.57 1.99
CA PHE A 31 -6.14 -1.53 1.41
C PHE A 31 -7.54 -1.47 2.02
N GLU A 32 -7.95 -2.46 2.83
CA GLU A 32 -9.30 -2.54 3.40
C GLU A 32 -9.51 -1.58 4.58
N ASP A 33 -8.45 -1.23 5.32
CA ASP A 33 -8.49 -0.33 6.48
C ASP A 33 -8.03 1.11 6.16
N LEU A 34 -7.82 1.44 4.88
CA LEU A 34 -7.41 2.79 4.48
C LEU A 34 -8.53 3.82 4.71
N ASP A 35 -9.78 3.43 4.45
CA ASP A 35 -10.95 4.30 4.66
C ASP A 35 -11.19 4.56 6.17
N GLY A 36 -11.01 3.53 7.00
CA GLY A 36 -11.10 3.62 8.46
C GLY A 36 -10.00 4.48 9.07
N ALA A 37 -8.77 4.34 8.59
CA ALA A 37 -7.63 5.16 9.01
C ALA A 37 -7.83 6.65 8.68
N ALA A 38 -8.32 6.97 7.48
CA ALA A 38 -8.60 8.35 7.07
C ALA A 38 -9.73 8.98 7.90
N LEU A 39 -10.78 8.23 8.18
CA LEU A 39 -11.87 8.69 9.05
C LEU A 39 -11.39 8.93 10.48
N ARG A 40 -10.52 8.07 11.01
CA ARG A 40 -9.97 8.22 12.37
C ARG A 40 -9.12 9.48 12.49
N MET A 41 -8.28 9.79 11.50
CA MET A 41 -7.49 11.05 11.48
C MET A 41 -8.38 12.30 11.48
N LEU A 42 -9.55 12.27 10.84
CA LEU A 42 -10.46 13.41 10.79
C LEU A 42 -11.31 13.58 12.06
N ILE A 43 -11.56 12.50 12.79
CA ILE A 43 -12.40 12.50 14.00
C ILE A 43 -11.59 12.75 15.28
N ASP A 44 -10.30 12.39 15.31
CA ASP A 44 -9.46 12.47 16.53
C ASP A 44 -9.36 13.90 17.10
N ASP A 45 -9.53 14.92 16.27
CA ASP A 45 -9.51 16.33 16.69
C ASP A 45 -10.85 16.81 17.31
N LYS A 46 -11.91 15.98 17.31
CA LYS A 46 -13.20 16.34 17.90
C LYS A 46 -13.31 15.77 19.31
N PRO A 47 -13.24 16.61 20.37
CA PRO A 47 -13.53 16.14 21.71
C PRO A 47 -14.96 15.61 21.75
N LEU A 48 -15.12 14.33 22.12
CA LEU A 48 -16.42 13.74 22.36
C LEU A 48 -17.07 14.51 23.51
N LYS A 49 -17.95 15.46 23.18
CA LYS A 49 -18.78 16.11 24.17
C LYS A 49 -19.71 15.05 24.73
N LYS A 50 -19.36 14.56 25.92
CA LYS A 50 -20.15 13.60 26.67
C LYS A 50 -21.33 14.36 27.23
N ASP A 51 -22.38 14.50 26.43
CA ASP A 51 -23.68 14.92 26.94
C ASP A 51 -24.13 13.80 27.89
N THR A 52 -23.82 14.01 29.16
CA THR A 52 -24.29 13.23 30.29
C THR A 52 -25.55 13.93 30.77
N ASP A 53 -26.64 13.18 30.81
CA ASP A 53 -27.93 13.61 31.38
C ASP A 53 -27.77 14.17 32.80
#